data_AF-A0A9D1RHE1-F1
#
_entry.id   AF-A0A9D1RHE1-F1
#
_cell.length_a   1.000
_cell.length_b   1.000
_cell.length_c   1.000
_cell.angle_alpha   90.00
_cell.angle_beta   90.00
_cell.angle_gamma   90.00
#
_symmetry.space_group_name_H-M   'P 1'
#
loop_
_entity.id
_entity.type
_entity.pdbx_description
1 polymer ?
#
loop_
_entity_poly.entity_id
_entity_poly.type
_entity_poly.pdbx_seq_one_letter_code
_entity_poly.pdbx_strand_id
1 'polypeptide(L)'
;MKRILGLDLGAGSIGWALVKEETDATSIVALGSRIIPYNEMEGQEFSKGIGESRNSIRTKARTARKGYDRYQLRRKYLVDILIKNGMMPSEELKKLPKMQLWELRSKAVNEEISKEELGRLLLWLNQKRGYKSSRSDANLDKKDTEYVAAVNRRFNEIKELGLTIGQFFYGELKKNDYFRVKENVFPRQAYMEEFDAICSKQKTHLNLTDELIAKIRNEIIYYQRPLKSQKGLVSVCDFEGCWVTKENGKEFFVGPKVAHKSSPLFQLAKMWENINNIKLSTKQGETIKLTTEEKQKVIEYLDNHEKLTVAGLFKILKKNKDDYTVSKHLEKAGLQGNVTKCAIAKILGDNPEYQKLLQLNLNVIETGELCYWYDKKTGEVLGEKTSKQIDAQVEHEPFYQLWHTIYSINDTEACSNALQKGIIIERKDEDGNSRKIRLPIDKATADKLAAIDFSRLGFGNKSVKVIRKILPYLMEGDMYSTAMSYAGYNHSNSMTKEENLNRKLLERLKPIAKNSLRQPIVEKILNQMVGVVNAIIEKYGKPDEIRIELARELKQSKEERNQAYAAVNRRQSENKKIEEELKEHGLRATRKNIIKYRLYHEIREDKTNDKI
;
A
#
# COMPACT_ATOMS: atom_id res chain seq x y z
N MET A 1 -32.80 -39.02 -0.24
CA MET A 1 -32.50 -38.60 1.15
C MET A 1 -31.24 -37.76 1.12
N LYS A 2 -31.31 -36.53 1.62
CA LYS A 2 -30.23 -35.54 1.52
C LYS A 2 -29.78 -35.11 2.92
N ARG A 3 -28.47 -35.09 3.17
CA ARG A 3 -27.86 -34.62 4.42
C ARG A 3 -27.33 -33.20 4.22
N ILE A 4 -27.87 -32.26 5.00
CA ILE A 4 -27.53 -30.85 4.92
C ILE A 4 -26.84 -30.42 6.21
N LEU A 5 -25.62 -29.90 6.10
CA LEU A 5 -24.89 -29.31 7.21
C LEU A 5 -25.08 -27.78 7.19
N GLY A 6 -25.79 -27.24 8.18
CA GLY A 6 -25.85 -25.82 8.47
C GLY A 6 -24.70 -25.38 9.38
N LEU A 7 -24.06 -24.27 9.06
CA LEU A 7 -22.99 -23.64 9.84
C LEU A 7 -23.30 -22.15 10.06
N ASP A 8 -23.27 -21.69 11.30
CA ASP A 8 -23.38 -20.28 11.69
C ASP A 8 -22.03 -19.82 12.27
N LEU A 9 -21.31 -18.98 11.52
CA LEU A 9 -19.97 -18.50 11.85
C LEU A 9 -20.04 -17.12 12.49
N GLY A 10 -19.99 -17.08 13.82
CA GLY A 10 -19.85 -15.84 14.60
C GLY A 10 -18.39 -15.51 14.94
N ALA A 11 -18.14 -14.31 15.47
CA ALA A 11 -16.82 -13.99 16.02
C ALA A 11 -16.50 -14.85 17.24
N GLY A 12 -17.47 -15.18 18.09
CA GLY A 12 -17.29 -15.91 19.35
C GLY A 12 -17.45 -17.44 19.27
N SER A 13 -18.19 -17.93 18.29
CA SER A 13 -18.69 -19.31 18.26
C SER A 13 -19.02 -19.77 16.86
N ILE A 14 -19.12 -21.08 16.69
CA ILE A 14 -19.57 -21.72 15.46
C ILE A 14 -20.75 -22.63 15.81
N GLY A 15 -21.96 -22.19 15.50
CA GLY A 15 -23.16 -23.03 15.57
C GLY A 15 -23.17 -24.00 14.41
N TRP A 16 -23.62 -25.23 14.63
CA TRP A 16 -23.81 -26.20 13.55
C TRP A 16 -25.02 -27.10 13.78
N ALA A 17 -25.67 -27.49 12.69
CA ALA A 17 -26.77 -28.45 12.70
C ALA A 17 -26.67 -29.35 11.46
N LEU A 18 -26.77 -30.65 11.67
CA LEU A 18 -26.88 -31.65 10.62
C LEU A 18 -28.35 -32.04 10.50
N VAL A 19 -28.94 -31.78 9.35
CA VAL A 19 -30.35 -32.05 9.04
C VAL A 19 -30.43 -33.12 7.97
N LYS A 20 -31.41 -33.99 8.11
CA LYS A 20 -31.77 -35.01 7.13
C LYS A 20 -33.09 -34.60 6.48
N GLU A 21 -33.07 -34.46 5.16
CA GLU A 21 -34.22 -34.10 4.32
C GLU A 21 -34.65 -35.31 3.49
N GLU A 22 -35.88 -35.74 3.73
CA GLU A 22 -36.63 -36.72 2.93
C GLU A 22 -37.77 -35.98 2.21
N THR A 23 -38.43 -36.64 1.26
CA THR A 23 -39.39 -36.03 0.32
C THR A 23 -40.49 -35.22 1.03
N ASP A 24 -40.95 -35.70 2.19
CA ASP A 24 -42.06 -35.11 2.95
C ASP A 24 -41.71 -34.74 4.41
N ALA A 25 -40.44 -34.92 4.83
CA ALA A 25 -40.04 -34.72 6.21
C ALA A 25 -38.60 -34.23 6.37
N THR A 26 -38.40 -33.29 7.30
CA THR A 26 -37.08 -32.84 7.74
C THR A 26 -36.86 -33.18 9.21
N SER A 27 -35.71 -33.74 9.53
CA SER A 27 -35.34 -34.11 10.91
C SER A 27 -33.93 -33.64 11.24
N ILE A 28 -33.74 -33.21 12.50
CA ILE A 28 -32.42 -32.84 13.00
C ILE A 28 -31.70 -34.11 13.44
N VAL A 29 -30.56 -34.40 12.83
CA VAL A 29 -29.71 -35.55 13.18
C VAL A 29 -28.84 -35.22 14.38
N ALA A 30 -28.22 -34.04 14.36
CA ALA A 30 -27.38 -33.55 15.44
C ALA A 30 -27.25 -32.03 15.36
N LEU A 31 -26.98 -31.39 16.49
CA LEU A 31 -26.66 -29.97 16.56
C LEU A 31 -25.61 -29.73 17.63
N GLY A 32 -24.92 -28.60 17.55
CA GLY A 32 -23.97 -28.19 18.57
C GLY A 32 -23.43 -26.78 18.34
N SER A 33 -22.60 -26.33 19.28
CA SER A 33 -21.90 -25.05 19.17
C SER A 33 -20.46 -25.22 19.63
N ARG A 34 -19.52 -24.78 18.78
CA ARG A 34 -18.10 -24.71 19.11
C ARG A 34 -17.79 -23.29 19.57
N ILE A 35 -17.56 -23.12 20.87
CA ILE A 35 -17.05 -21.86 21.42
C ILE A 35 -15.58 -21.69 21.03
N ILE A 36 -15.22 -20.52 20.51
CA ILE A 36 -13.87 -20.23 20.11
C ILE A 36 -13.12 -19.67 21.33
N PRO A 37 -12.02 -20.32 21.76
CA PRO A 37 -11.33 -19.91 22.97
C PRO A 37 -10.57 -18.60 22.72
N TYR A 38 -11.08 -17.48 23.21
CA TYR A 38 -10.38 -16.19 23.25
C TYR A 38 -9.78 -15.95 24.64
N ASN A 39 -8.76 -15.08 24.71
CA ASN A 39 -8.39 -14.50 26.00
C ASN A 39 -9.29 -13.28 26.22
N GLU A 40 -10.01 -13.25 27.35
CA GLU A 40 -10.79 -12.08 27.79
C GLU A 40 -11.80 -11.57 26.74
N MET A 41 -11.74 -10.29 26.38
CA MET A 41 -12.72 -9.59 25.53
C MET A 41 -12.37 -9.59 24.03
N GLU A 42 -11.37 -10.36 23.57
CA GLU A 42 -10.83 -10.26 22.20
C GLU A 42 -11.91 -10.40 21.10
N GLY A 43 -12.87 -11.32 21.27
CA GLY A 43 -14.01 -11.46 20.37
C GLY A 43 -14.95 -10.23 20.37
N GLN A 44 -15.24 -9.67 21.54
CA GLN A 44 -16.11 -8.49 21.68
C GLN A 44 -15.44 -7.21 21.15
N GLU A 45 -14.15 -7.03 21.44
CA GLU A 45 -13.36 -5.89 20.95
C GLU A 45 -13.19 -5.93 19.42
N PHE A 46 -13.10 -7.14 18.85
CA PHE A 46 -13.13 -7.33 17.41
C PHE A 46 -14.46 -6.86 16.84
N SER A 47 -15.60 -7.35 17.34
CA SER A 47 -16.94 -6.94 16.91
C SER A 47 -17.17 -5.42 17.02
N LYS A 48 -16.63 -4.78 18.07
CA LYS A 48 -16.72 -3.33 18.30
C LYS A 48 -15.76 -2.49 17.42
N GLY A 49 -14.81 -3.14 16.74
CA GLY A 49 -13.81 -2.43 15.94
C GLY A 49 -12.78 -1.65 16.77
N ILE A 50 -12.58 -2.00 18.05
CA ILE A 50 -11.61 -1.34 18.94
C ILE A 50 -10.37 -2.20 19.24
N GLY A 51 -10.45 -3.51 19.01
CA GLY A 51 -9.39 -4.44 19.39
C GLY A 51 -8.03 -4.16 18.74
N GLU A 52 -6.98 -4.18 19.57
CA GLU A 52 -5.59 -4.23 19.11
C GLU A 52 -5.14 -5.70 18.99
N SER A 53 -4.53 -6.08 17.87
CA SER A 53 -4.06 -7.47 17.73
C SER A 53 -2.92 -7.79 18.69
N ARG A 54 -2.88 -9.03 19.21
CA ARG A 54 -1.77 -9.55 20.03
C ARG A 54 -0.41 -9.40 19.32
N ASN A 55 -0.39 -9.58 18.00
CA ASN A 55 0.81 -9.42 17.20
C ASN A 55 1.29 -7.96 17.17
N SER A 56 0.39 -6.98 17.23
CA SER A 56 0.72 -5.56 17.37
C SER A 56 1.39 -5.28 18.71
N ILE A 57 0.79 -5.73 19.82
CA ILE A 57 1.34 -5.56 21.18
C ILE A 57 2.74 -6.19 21.27
N ARG A 58 2.90 -7.43 20.80
CA ARG A 58 4.20 -8.12 20.75
C ARG A 58 5.22 -7.33 19.91
N THR A 59 4.77 -6.77 18.80
CA THR A 59 5.62 -5.98 17.90
C THR A 59 6.06 -4.67 18.55
N LYS A 60 5.17 -3.94 19.24
CA LYS A 60 5.50 -2.74 20.02
C LYS A 60 6.59 -3.03 21.05
N ALA A 61 6.40 -4.06 21.87
CA ALA A 61 7.38 -4.47 22.89
C ALA A 61 8.73 -4.87 22.27
N ARG A 62 8.71 -5.64 21.17
CA ARG A 62 9.94 -6.01 20.43
C ARG A 62 10.65 -4.80 19.84
N THR A 63 9.92 -3.82 19.32
CA THR A 63 10.49 -2.58 18.78
C THR A 63 11.15 -1.74 19.87
N ALA A 64 10.53 -1.62 21.04
CA ALA A 64 11.12 -0.93 22.19
C ALA A 64 12.45 -1.58 22.63
N ARG A 65 12.49 -2.92 22.77
CA ARG A 65 13.72 -3.66 23.10
C ARG A 65 14.82 -3.43 22.06
N LYS A 66 14.50 -3.52 20.77
CA LYS A 66 15.45 -3.22 19.69
C LYS A 66 15.96 -1.78 19.73
N GLY A 67 15.08 -0.83 20.07
CA GLY A 67 15.47 0.57 20.23
C GLY A 67 16.50 0.76 21.34
N TYR A 68 16.28 0.11 22.48
CA TYR A 68 17.17 0.14 23.64
C TYR A 68 18.53 -0.52 23.34
N ASP A 69 18.53 -1.74 22.80
CA ASP A 69 19.75 -2.46 22.39
C ASP A 69 20.62 -1.63 21.42
N ARG A 70 19.98 -1.04 20.40
CA ARG A 70 20.68 -0.16 19.45
C ARG A 70 21.20 1.13 20.08
N TYR A 71 20.54 1.64 21.11
CA TYR A 71 21.05 2.76 21.89
C TYR A 71 22.30 2.35 22.68
N GLN A 72 22.27 1.21 23.37
CA GLN A 72 23.43 0.71 24.12
C GLN A 72 24.63 0.47 23.21
N LEU A 73 24.44 -0.17 22.05
CA LEU A 73 25.50 -0.39 21.08
C LEU A 73 26.11 0.92 20.57
N ARG A 74 25.25 1.87 20.20
CA ARG A 74 25.69 3.20 19.74
C ARG A 74 26.42 3.97 20.85
N ARG A 75 25.97 3.83 22.10
CA ARG A 75 26.59 4.44 23.27
C ARG A 75 27.98 3.86 23.51
N LYS A 76 28.11 2.53 23.43
CA LYS A 76 29.38 1.82 23.55
C LYS A 76 30.39 2.32 22.50
N TYR A 77 30.02 2.31 21.22
CA TYR A 77 30.91 2.80 20.16
C TYR A 77 31.34 4.25 20.33
N LEU A 78 30.44 5.12 20.80
CA LEU A 78 30.83 6.50 21.10
C LEU A 78 31.85 6.55 22.25
N VAL A 79 31.59 5.84 23.36
CA VAL A 79 32.51 5.79 24.51
C VAL A 79 33.89 5.27 24.08
N ASP A 80 33.94 4.20 23.29
CA ASP A 80 35.20 3.63 22.79
C ASP A 80 35.99 4.67 21.97
N ILE A 81 35.31 5.45 21.11
CA ILE A 81 35.93 6.54 20.34
C ILE A 81 36.41 7.68 21.27
N LEU A 82 35.61 8.08 22.26
CA LEU A 82 35.99 9.15 23.17
C LEU A 82 37.21 8.76 24.02
N ILE A 83 37.28 7.51 24.50
CA ILE A 83 38.46 6.99 25.21
C ILE A 83 39.69 7.06 24.32
N LYS A 84 39.60 6.53 23.09
CA LYS A 84 40.73 6.49 22.15
C LYS A 84 41.31 7.87 21.83
N ASN A 85 40.48 8.92 21.88
CA ASN A 85 40.88 10.28 21.53
C ASN A 85 41.07 11.21 22.74
N GLY A 86 41.06 10.67 23.98
CA GLY A 86 41.24 11.48 25.19
C GLY A 86 40.13 12.52 25.40
N MET A 87 38.90 12.18 25.01
CA MET A 87 37.72 13.06 25.08
C MET A 87 36.71 12.58 26.13
N MET A 88 37.06 11.63 26.99
CA MET A 88 36.12 11.18 28.02
C MET A 88 35.93 12.26 29.08
N PRO A 89 34.68 12.58 29.46
CA PRO A 89 34.45 13.57 30.50
C PRO A 89 34.91 13.07 31.87
N SER A 90 35.42 13.97 32.70
CA SER A 90 35.62 13.74 34.13
C SER A 90 34.30 13.39 34.86
N GLU A 91 34.41 12.85 36.08
CA GLU A 91 33.24 12.53 36.91
C GLU A 91 32.42 13.77 37.26
N GLU A 92 33.05 14.93 37.40
CA GLU A 92 32.37 16.21 37.63
C GLU A 92 31.50 16.60 36.42
N LEU A 93 32.08 16.54 35.21
CA LEU A 93 31.36 16.82 33.96
C LEU A 93 30.21 15.83 33.71
N LYS A 94 30.37 14.56 34.12
CA LYS A 94 29.28 13.57 34.04
C LYS A 94 28.09 13.94 34.93
N LYS A 95 28.34 14.53 36.10
CA LYS A 95 27.34 14.92 37.11
C LYS A 95 26.78 16.34 36.94
N LEU A 96 27.23 17.09 35.94
CA LEU A 96 26.73 18.45 35.66
C LEU A 96 25.19 18.53 35.65
N PRO A 97 24.60 19.51 36.37
CA PRO A 97 23.18 19.84 36.28
C PRO A 97 22.73 20.09 34.84
N LYS A 98 21.46 19.76 34.53
CA LYS A 98 20.91 19.92 33.18
C LYS A 98 20.99 21.35 32.67
N MET A 99 20.82 22.34 33.53
CA MET A 99 20.88 23.75 33.14
C MET A 99 22.27 24.14 32.66
N GLN A 100 23.32 23.76 33.40
CA GLN A 100 24.72 23.98 33.01
C GLN A 100 25.11 23.18 31.76
N LEU A 101 24.52 22.00 31.54
CA LEU A 101 24.70 21.28 30.28
C LEU A 101 24.10 22.02 29.08
N TRP A 102 22.91 22.63 29.25
CA TRP A 102 22.32 23.47 28.20
C TRP A 102 23.15 24.71 27.94
N GLU A 103 23.67 25.33 28.98
CA GLU A 103 24.61 26.45 28.88
C GLU A 103 25.86 26.05 28.10
N LEU A 104 26.51 24.93 28.48
CA LEU A 104 27.69 24.40 27.81
C LEU A 104 27.42 24.13 26.32
N ARG A 105 26.26 23.54 26.01
CA ARG A 105 25.84 23.24 24.63
C ARG A 105 25.61 24.53 23.82
N SER A 106 25.08 25.58 24.45
CA SER A 106 24.90 26.90 23.85
C SER A 106 26.23 27.61 23.61
N LYS A 107 27.16 27.54 24.57
CA LYS A 107 28.50 28.16 24.51
C LYS A 107 29.39 27.50 23.46
N ALA A 108 29.36 26.18 23.35
CA ALA A 108 30.24 25.40 22.46
C ALA A 108 30.14 25.74 20.96
N VAL A 109 29.12 26.50 20.55
CA VAL A 109 28.97 27.01 19.19
C VAL A 109 29.82 28.26 18.94
N ASN A 110 30.04 29.07 19.98
CA ASN A 110 30.65 30.40 19.88
C ASN A 110 32.00 30.51 20.60
N GLU A 111 32.17 29.77 21.69
CA GLU A 111 33.31 29.81 22.62
C GLU A 111 34.11 28.50 22.55
N GLU A 112 35.39 28.54 22.93
CA GLU A 112 36.24 27.35 23.04
C GLU A 112 35.88 26.55 24.30
N ILE A 113 35.84 25.22 24.17
CA ILE A 113 35.59 24.29 25.27
C ILE A 113 36.66 23.20 25.28
N SER A 114 36.86 22.56 26.43
CA SER A 114 37.81 21.45 26.59
C SER A 114 37.38 20.18 25.84
N LYS A 115 38.34 19.27 25.61
CA LYS A 115 38.07 17.94 25.01
C LYS A 115 37.06 17.13 25.81
N GLU A 116 37.15 17.22 27.14
CA GLU A 116 36.26 16.51 28.06
C GLU A 116 34.82 17.04 28.01
N GLU A 117 34.67 18.37 27.94
CA GLU A 117 33.36 19.03 27.75
C GLU A 117 32.73 18.65 26.42
N LEU A 118 33.52 18.64 25.33
CA LEU A 118 33.04 18.19 24.03
C LEU A 118 32.56 16.74 24.10
N GLY A 119 33.32 15.85 24.72
CA GLY A 119 32.89 14.47 24.97
C GLY A 119 31.59 14.37 25.76
N ARG A 120 31.40 15.21 26.78
CA ARG A 120 30.14 15.28 27.54
C ARG A 120 28.95 15.69 26.68
N LEU A 121 29.14 16.65 25.77
CA LEU A 121 28.11 17.08 24.83
C LEU A 121 27.78 16.00 23.79
N LEU A 122 28.80 15.35 23.23
CA LEU A 122 28.62 14.24 22.28
C LEU A 122 27.85 13.07 22.89
N LEU A 123 28.15 12.72 24.15
CA LEU A 123 27.38 11.73 24.91
C LEU A 123 25.92 12.15 25.09
N TRP A 124 25.64 13.45 25.17
CA TRP A 124 24.27 13.94 25.30
C TRP A 124 23.50 13.91 23.98
N LEU A 125 24.12 14.36 22.88
CA LEU A 125 23.58 14.27 21.52
C LEU A 125 23.31 12.81 21.12
N ASN A 126 24.16 11.89 21.55
CA ASN A 126 23.97 10.45 21.35
C ASN A 126 22.70 9.90 22.00
N GLN A 127 22.30 10.45 23.15
CA GLN A 127 21.09 10.08 23.88
C GLN A 127 19.84 10.58 23.16
N LYS A 128 19.85 11.82 22.65
CA LYS A 128 18.74 12.46 21.94
C LYS A 128 19.20 13.05 20.62
N ARG A 129 18.98 12.30 19.54
CA ARG A 129 19.47 12.60 18.17
C ARG A 129 18.38 13.06 17.19
N GLY A 130 17.31 13.63 17.70
CA GLY A 130 16.18 14.15 16.93
C GLY A 130 15.32 13.12 16.19
N TYR A 131 14.16 13.61 15.75
CA TYR A 131 13.20 12.86 14.93
C TYR A 131 13.67 12.83 13.47
N LYS A 132 13.88 11.63 12.91
CA LYS A 132 14.09 11.47 11.47
C LYS A 132 12.79 11.01 10.84
N SER A 133 12.22 11.84 9.98
CA SER A 133 11.05 11.47 9.19
C SER A 133 11.38 10.22 8.38
N SER A 134 10.44 9.29 8.33
CA SER A 134 10.50 8.13 7.43
C SER A 134 9.76 8.40 6.11
N ARG A 135 9.20 9.61 5.93
CA ARG A 135 8.57 10.03 4.67
C ARG A 135 9.66 10.37 3.66
N SER A 136 9.56 9.81 2.47
CA SER A 136 10.28 10.25 1.27
C SER A 136 9.83 11.66 0.89
N ASP A 137 10.71 12.45 0.27
CA ASP A 137 10.41 13.81 -0.22
C ASP A 137 9.23 13.83 -1.21
N ALA A 138 8.97 12.71 -1.90
CA ALA A 138 7.80 12.56 -2.76
C ALA A 138 6.45 12.45 -2.03
N ASN A 139 6.42 12.56 -0.69
CA ASN A 139 5.19 12.64 0.09
C ASN A 139 4.76 14.06 0.47
N LEU A 140 5.43 15.10 -0.03
CA LEU A 140 5.13 16.52 0.26
C LEU A 140 3.68 16.95 -0.05
N ASP A 141 3.02 16.34 -1.04
CA ASP A 141 1.63 16.70 -1.40
C ASP A 141 0.59 16.33 -0.34
N LYS A 142 0.92 15.45 0.61
CA LYS A 142 0.03 15.14 1.73
C LYS A 142 0.33 16.11 2.85
N LYS A 143 -0.71 16.80 3.35
CA LYS A 143 -0.62 17.58 4.59
C LYS A 143 0.14 16.77 5.63
N ASP A 144 1.17 17.39 6.18
CA ASP A 144 1.90 16.81 7.28
C ASP A 144 0.91 16.48 8.40
N THR A 145 1.11 15.33 9.04
CA THR A 145 0.43 15.09 10.30
C THR A 145 0.75 16.27 11.22
N GLU A 146 -0.22 16.71 12.02
CA GLU A 146 -0.06 17.86 12.93
C GLU A 146 1.26 17.83 13.71
N TYR A 147 1.67 16.65 14.18
CA TYR A 147 2.96 16.43 14.82
C TYR A 147 4.18 16.79 13.95
N VAL A 148 4.23 16.34 12.70
CA VAL A 148 5.36 16.62 11.78
C VAL A 148 5.38 18.09 11.38
N ALA A 149 4.20 18.67 11.13
CA ALA A 149 4.07 20.10 10.84
C ALA A 149 4.61 20.95 12.01
N ALA A 150 4.30 20.58 13.25
CA ALA A 150 4.81 21.26 14.44
C ALA A 150 6.34 21.10 14.61
N VAL A 151 6.90 19.94 14.27
CA VAL A 151 8.36 19.72 14.26
C VAL A 151 9.05 20.60 13.21
N ASN A 152 8.51 20.68 12.00
CA ASN A 152 9.08 21.49 10.91
C ASN A 152 8.93 22.99 11.18
N ARG A 153 7.80 23.44 11.71
CA ARG A 153 7.57 24.85 12.07
C ARG A 153 8.63 25.35 13.07
N ARG A 154 8.82 24.63 14.17
CA ARG A 154 9.84 24.95 15.17
C ARG A 154 11.25 24.99 14.58
N PHE A 155 11.55 24.10 13.64
CA PHE A 155 12.84 24.10 12.97
C PHE A 155 13.05 25.35 12.10
N ASN A 156 12.02 25.78 11.38
CA ASN A 156 12.08 27.01 10.60
C ASN A 156 12.20 28.24 11.51
N GLU A 157 11.45 28.30 12.62
CA GLU A 157 11.54 29.39 13.61
C GLU A 157 12.97 29.57 14.15
N ILE A 158 13.65 28.49 14.57
CA ILE A 158 15.04 28.62 15.06
C ILE A 158 16.03 28.99 13.94
N LYS A 159 15.75 28.59 12.70
CA LYS A 159 16.56 28.95 11.54
C LYS A 159 16.46 30.43 11.21
N GLU A 160 15.24 30.98 11.24
CA GLU A 160 15.00 32.42 11.05
C GLU A 160 15.71 33.25 12.13
N LEU A 161 15.77 32.73 13.36
CA LEU A 161 16.50 33.35 14.47
C LEU A 161 18.03 33.14 14.41
N GLY A 162 18.53 32.31 13.50
CA GLY A 162 19.96 31.96 13.41
C GLY A 162 20.47 31.18 14.63
N LEU A 163 19.59 30.45 15.33
CA LEU A 163 19.92 29.74 16.57
C LEU A 163 20.05 28.23 16.35
N THR A 164 21.01 27.61 17.05
CA THR A 164 21.05 26.15 17.21
C THR A 164 20.03 25.68 18.26
N ILE A 165 19.73 24.38 18.26
CA ILE A 165 18.82 23.77 19.25
C ILE A 165 19.29 24.05 20.69
N GLY A 166 20.59 23.92 20.96
CA GLY A 166 21.17 24.14 22.28
C GLY A 166 21.02 25.58 22.75
N GLN A 167 21.30 26.55 21.87
CA GLN A 167 21.09 27.97 22.14
C GLN A 167 19.62 28.30 22.40
N PHE A 168 18.72 27.78 21.56
CA PHE A 168 17.27 27.98 21.73
C PHE A 168 16.78 27.43 23.07
N PHE A 169 17.09 26.17 23.40
CA PHE A 169 16.65 25.58 24.66
C PHE A 169 17.27 26.22 25.90
N TYR A 170 18.53 26.62 25.83
CA TYR A 170 19.16 27.36 26.93
C TYR A 170 18.47 28.70 27.16
N GLY A 171 18.17 29.44 26.07
CA GLY A 171 17.44 30.71 26.14
C GLY A 171 16.04 30.56 26.72
N GLU A 172 15.26 29.57 26.27
CA GLU A 172 13.90 29.33 26.78
C GLU A 172 13.90 28.88 28.24
N LEU A 173 14.85 28.04 28.65
CA LEU A 173 15.00 27.63 30.05
C LEU A 173 15.40 28.80 30.94
N LYS A 174 16.26 29.71 30.47
CA LYS A 174 16.65 30.91 31.22
C LYS A 174 15.46 31.86 31.44
N LYS A 175 14.52 31.91 30.50
CA LYS A 175 13.27 32.69 30.63
C LYS A 175 12.27 31.98 31.55
N ASN A 176 12.20 30.65 31.48
CA ASN A 176 11.24 29.84 32.21
C ASN A 176 11.83 28.46 32.56
N ASP A 177 12.16 28.26 33.84
CA ASP A 177 12.72 27.00 34.37
C ASP A 177 11.81 25.79 34.14
N TYR A 178 10.50 26.00 33.95
CA TYR A 178 9.51 24.95 33.70
C TYR A 178 9.34 24.62 32.21
N PHE A 179 10.13 25.22 31.31
CA PHE A 179 10.04 24.98 29.88
C PHE A 179 10.23 23.48 29.54
N ARG A 180 9.24 22.89 28.88
CA ARG A 180 9.19 21.46 28.61
C ARG A 180 9.98 21.08 27.35
N VAL A 181 11.30 20.97 27.49
CA VAL A 181 12.19 20.56 26.38
C VAL A 181 11.79 19.24 25.71
N LYS A 182 11.24 18.28 26.48
CA LYS A 182 10.84 16.96 25.94
C LYS A 182 9.63 17.01 25.00
N GLU A 183 8.74 17.97 25.18
CA GLU A 183 7.56 18.18 24.32
C GLU A 183 7.94 19.00 23.08
N ASN A 184 9.07 19.70 23.16
CA ASN A 184 9.66 20.47 22.08
C ASN A 184 10.59 19.65 21.17
N VAL A 185 10.00 18.79 20.32
CA VAL A 185 10.77 17.89 19.44
C VAL A 185 11.24 18.59 18.16
N PHE A 186 12.53 18.46 17.85
CA PHE A 186 13.15 18.95 16.62
C PHE A 186 13.52 17.82 15.65
N PRO A 187 13.62 18.11 14.33
CA PRO A 187 14.06 17.13 13.34
C PRO A 187 15.54 16.79 13.55
N ARG A 188 15.97 15.60 13.12
CA ARG A 188 17.37 15.17 13.21
C ARG A 188 18.32 16.13 12.50
N GLN A 189 17.88 16.74 11.41
CA GLN A 189 18.63 17.76 10.67
C GLN A 189 19.11 18.88 11.59
N ALA A 190 18.26 19.40 12.46
CA ALA A 190 18.61 20.47 13.39
C ALA A 190 19.71 20.06 14.39
N TYR A 191 19.72 18.78 14.82
CA TYR A 191 20.78 18.25 15.70
C TYR A 191 22.09 18.05 14.94
N MET A 192 22.02 17.68 13.65
CA MET A 192 23.19 17.56 12.78
C MET A 192 23.81 18.93 12.52
N GLU A 193 22.99 19.94 12.19
CA GLU A 193 23.44 21.33 12.00
C GLU A 193 24.11 21.90 13.26
N GLU A 194 23.55 21.68 14.45
CA GLU A 194 24.20 22.06 15.71
C GLU A 194 25.50 21.29 15.95
N PHE A 195 25.53 19.98 15.73
CA PHE A 195 26.75 19.18 15.86
C PHE A 195 27.85 19.71 14.94
N ASP A 196 27.49 20.03 13.69
CA ASP A 196 28.41 20.55 12.68
C ASP A 196 28.94 21.92 13.09
N ALA A 197 28.09 22.80 13.63
CA ALA A 197 28.50 24.11 14.15
C ALA A 197 29.47 23.98 15.34
N ILE A 198 29.16 23.12 16.33
CA ILE A 198 30.05 22.86 17.47
C ILE A 198 31.39 22.31 16.97
N CYS A 199 31.38 21.25 16.15
CA CYS A 199 32.62 20.63 15.70
C CYS A 199 33.46 21.57 14.84
N SER A 200 32.83 22.40 14.00
CA SER A 200 33.53 23.41 13.20
C SER A 200 34.22 24.46 14.08
N LYS A 201 33.54 24.94 15.12
CA LYS A 201 34.12 25.90 16.09
C LYS A 201 35.29 25.28 16.86
N GLN A 202 35.15 24.04 17.31
CA GLN A 202 36.16 23.38 18.17
C GLN A 202 37.31 22.73 17.38
N LYS A 203 37.21 22.62 16.06
CA LYS A 203 38.13 21.81 15.23
C LYS A 203 39.60 22.19 15.42
N THR A 204 39.92 23.47 15.31
CA THR A 204 41.30 23.98 15.37
C THR A 204 41.86 23.90 16.78
N HIS A 205 41.11 24.37 17.77
CA HIS A 205 41.56 24.41 19.17
C HIS A 205 41.77 23.00 19.77
N LEU A 206 40.91 22.03 19.41
CA LEU A 206 40.97 20.67 19.95
C LEU A 206 41.72 19.67 19.06
N ASN A 207 42.30 20.12 17.95
CA ASN A 207 42.99 19.30 16.95
C ASN A 207 42.14 18.11 16.46
N LEU A 208 40.86 18.36 16.11
CA LEU A 208 39.95 17.32 15.63
C LEU A 208 40.17 17.06 14.14
N THR A 209 40.30 15.80 13.74
CA THR A 209 40.39 15.42 12.33
C THR A 209 39.02 15.31 11.68
N ASP A 210 38.93 15.58 10.37
CA ASP A 210 37.68 15.43 9.61
C ASP A 210 37.19 13.98 9.62
N GLU A 211 38.11 13.01 9.60
CA GLU A 211 37.78 11.60 9.70
C GLU A 211 37.10 11.26 11.04
N LEU A 212 37.61 11.80 12.16
CA LEU A 212 37.02 11.60 13.48
C LEU A 212 35.62 12.21 13.55
N ILE A 213 35.46 13.44 13.07
CA ILE A 213 34.17 14.15 13.05
C ILE A 213 33.15 13.36 12.20
N ALA A 214 33.54 12.97 10.98
CA ALA A 214 32.69 12.20 10.08
C ALA A 214 32.27 10.86 10.69
N LYS A 215 33.20 10.14 11.33
CA LYS A 215 32.92 8.86 11.99
C LYS A 215 31.93 9.02 13.15
N ILE A 216 32.15 10.00 14.04
CA ILE A 216 31.24 10.29 15.15
C ILE A 216 29.85 10.67 14.62
N ARG A 217 29.79 11.52 13.60
CA ARG A 217 28.55 12.03 13.03
C ARG A 217 27.76 10.95 12.29
N ASN A 218 28.37 10.36 11.27
CA ASN A 218 27.68 9.60 10.22
C ASN A 218 27.59 8.10 10.54
N GLU A 219 28.56 7.55 11.28
CA GLU A 219 28.61 6.11 11.60
C GLU A 219 28.12 5.81 13.02
N ILE A 220 28.19 6.77 13.94
CA ILE A 220 27.82 6.58 15.34
C ILE A 220 26.52 7.31 15.69
N ILE A 221 26.55 8.64 15.86
CA ILE A 221 25.44 9.39 16.47
C ILE A 221 24.21 9.35 15.56
N TYR A 222 24.34 9.75 14.29
CA TYR A 222 23.21 9.91 13.38
C TYR A 222 22.97 8.71 12.46
N TYR A 223 23.84 7.69 12.50
CA TYR A 223 23.64 6.44 11.80
C TYR A 223 22.32 5.77 12.19
N GLN A 224 21.55 5.39 11.18
CA GLN A 224 20.33 4.61 11.34
C GLN A 224 20.35 3.49 10.31
N ARG A 225 20.26 2.24 10.80
CA ARG A 225 20.17 1.08 9.91
C ARG A 225 19.03 1.28 8.89
N PRO A 226 19.29 1.02 7.59
CA PRO A 226 18.25 1.12 6.58
C PRO A 226 17.11 0.14 6.87
N LEU A 227 15.93 0.45 6.32
CA LEU A 227 14.81 -0.48 6.37
C LEU A 227 15.16 -1.74 5.60
N LYS A 228 14.70 -2.89 6.10
CA LYS A 228 14.89 -4.16 5.38
C LYS A 228 14.09 -4.13 4.08
N SER A 229 14.65 -4.67 3.00
CA SER A 229 13.93 -4.88 1.76
C SER A 229 12.64 -5.68 2.01
N GLN A 230 11.53 -5.19 1.46
CA GLN A 230 10.23 -5.85 1.50
C GLN A 230 9.87 -6.50 0.15
N LYS A 231 10.83 -6.62 -0.78
CA LYS A 231 10.59 -7.22 -2.11
C LYS A 231 10.04 -8.66 -2.03
N GLY A 232 10.40 -9.39 -0.97
CA GLY A 232 9.86 -10.74 -0.71
C GLY A 232 8.37 -10.78 -0.33
N LEU A 233 7.78 -9.66 0.10
CA LEU A 233 6.35 -9.56 0.41
C LEU A 233 5.48 -9.31 -0.82
N VAL A 234 6.10 -9.01 -1.98
CA VAL A 234 5.37 -8.88 -3.24
C VAL A 234 4.79 -10.25 -3.60
N SER A 235 3.50 -10.30 -3.92
CA SER A 235 2.82 -11.54 -4.28
C SER A 235 3.39 -12.15 -5.56
N VAL A 236 3.37 -13.48 -5.61
CA VAL A 236 3.53 -14.21 -6.88
C VAL A 236 2.27 -13.97 -7.72
N CYS A 237 2.42 -13.91 -9.05
CA CYS A 237 1.27 -13.79 -9.94
C CYS A 237 0.53 -15.12 -10.05
N ASP A 238 -0.76 -15.13 -9.76
CA ASP A 238 -1.58 -16.36 -9.73
C ASP A 238 -1.68 -17.06 -11.09
N PHE A 239 -1.54 -16.31 -12.20
CA PHE A 239 -1.64 -16.86 -13.56
C PHE A 239 -0.37 -17.53 -14.07
N GLU A 240 0.78 -17.24 -13.47
CA GLU A 240 2.09 -17.76 -13.87
C GLU A 240 2.80 -18.45 -12.70
N GLY A 241 2.10 -18.63 -11.59
CA GLY A 241 2.62 -19.31 -10.41
C GLY A 241 2.23 -20.78 -10.38
N CYS A 242 3.06 -21.60 -9.77
CA CYS A 242 2.83 -23.02 -9.58
C CYS A 242 3.15 -23.44 -8.14
N TRP A 243 2.51 -24.50 -7.68
CA TRP A 243 2.83 -25.13 -6.40
C TRP A 243 4.00 -26.09 -6.58
N VAL A 244 5.03 -25.93 -5.75
CA VAL A 244 6.19 -26.81 -5.71
C VAL A 244 6.32 -27.40 -4.31
N THR A 245 6.44 -28.72 -4.23
CA THR A 245 6.64 -29.45 -2.97
C THR A 245 8.12 -29.66 -2.74
N LYS A 246 8.64 -29.19 -1.61
CA LYS A 246 10.03 -29.48 -1.20
C LYS A 246 10.14 -30.88 -0.58
N GLU A 247 11.38 -31.37 -0.46
CA GLU A 247 11.72 -32.67 0.15
C GLU A 247 11.10 -32.89 1.55
N ASN A 248 10.86 -31.82 2.31
CA ASN A 248 10.21 -31.88 3.62
C ASN A 248 8.67 -31.92 3.58
N GLY A 249 8.07 -32.13 2.40
CA GLY A 249 6.62 -32.18 2.19
C GLY A 249 5.91 -30.83 2.25
N LYS A 250 6.63 -29.70 2.37
CA LYS A 250 6.00 -28.36 2.36
C LYS A 250 5.80 -27.86 0.94
N GLU A 251 4.57 -27.46 0.65
CA GLU A 251 4.16 -26.84 -0.61
C GLU A 251 4.42 -25.33 -0.58
N PHE A 252 4.99 -24.78 -1.66
CA PHE A 252 5.22 -23.36 -1.86
C PHE A 252 4.67 -22.91 -3.20
N PHE A 253 3.95 -21.80 -3.21
CA PHE A 253 3.55 -21.15 -4.45
C PHE A 253 4.68 -20.26 -4.96
N VAL A 254 5.27 -20.63 -6.08
CA VAL A 254 6.44 -19.97 -6.69
C VAL A 254 6.11 -19.51 -8.10
N GLY A 255 6.80 -18.48 -8.58
CA GLY A 255 6.57 -17.91 -9.90
C GLY A 255 7.00 -16.45 -9.98
N PRO A 256 6.80 -15.80 -11.14
CA PRO A 256 7.12 -14.40 -11.31
C PRO A 256 6.25 -13.53 -10.40
N LYS A 257 6.85 -12.46 -9.88
CA LYS A 257 6.14 -11.49 -9.03
C LYS A 257 5.17 -10.65 -9.86
N VAL A 258 4.11 -10.18 -9.21
CA VAL A 258 3.18 -9.22 -9.82
C VAL A 258 3.90 -7.93 -10.22
N ALA A 259 3.51 -7.34 -11.34
CA ALA A 259 4.10 -6.12 -11.85
C ALA A 259 3.72 -4.94 -10.97
N HIS A 260 4.68 -4.02 -10.79
CA HIS A 260 4.40 -2.75 -10.16
C HIS A 260 3.49 -1.90 -11.08
N LYS A 261 2.53 -1.18 -10.52
CA LYS A 261 1.54 -0.45 -11.33
C LYS A 261 2.15 0.68 -12.15
N SER A 262 3.30 1.20 -11.75
CA SER A 262 4.04 2.20 -12.54
C SER A 262 4.84 1.59 -13.70
N SER A 263 4.87 0.26 -13.86
CA SER A 263 5.57 -0.33 -15.00
C SER A 263 4.98 0.19 -16.32
N PRO A 264 5.80 0.55 -17.33
CA PRO A 264 5.29 1.02 -18.62
C PRO A 264 4.27 0.07 -19.24
N LEU A 265 4.56 -1.23 -19.20
CA LEU A 265 3.63 -2.25 -19.70
C LEU A 265 2.34 -2.33 -18.89
N PHE A 266 2.40 -2.13 -17.57
CA PHE A 266 1.19 -2.10 -16.73
C PHE A 266 0.33 -0.87 -17.05
N GLN A 267 0.95 0.30 -17.23
CA GLN A 267 0.26 1.53 -17.62
C GLN A 267 -0.44 1.36 -18.97
N LEU A 268 0.27 0.84 -19.98
CA LEU A 268 -0.30 0.57 -21.30
C LEU A 268 -1.48 -0.42 -21.24
N ALA A 269 -1.30 -1.57 -20.60
CA ALA A 269 -2.36 -2.56 -20.49
C ALA A 269 -3.60 -2.00 -19.77
N LYS A 270 -3.40 -1.24 -18.69
CA LYS A 270 -4.49 -0.57 -17.98
C LYS A 270 -5.21 0.46 -18.87
N MET A 271 -4.48 1.25 -19.66
CA MET A 271 -5.10 2.21 -20.57
C MET A 271 -5.94 1.49 -21.63
N TRP A 272 -5.43 0.44 -22.26
CA TRP A 272 -6.20 -0.37 -23.22
C TRP A 272 -7.41 -1.05 -22.58
N GLU A 273 -7.27 -1.63 -21.38
CA GLU A 273 -8.40 -2.18 -20.61
C GLU A 273 -9.48 -1.09 -20.39
N ASN A 274 -9.10 0.13 -20.02
CA ASN A 274 -10.04 1.22 -19.81
C ASN A 274 -10.69 1.69 -21.12
N ILE A 275 -9.92 1.81 -22.21
CA ILE A 275 -10.39 2.22 -23.53
C ILE A 275 -11.40 1.21 -24.09
N ASN A 276 -11.12 -0.09 -23.98
CA ASN A 276 -12.02 -1.14 -24.47
C ASN A 276 -13.33 -1.20 -23.66
N ASN A 277 -13.32 -0.74 -22.41
CA ASN A 277 -14.52 -0.62 -21.57
C ASN A 277 -15.38 0.63 -21.89
N ILE A 278 -14.94 1.54 -22.77
CA ILE A 278 -15.73 2.72 -23.12
C ILE A 278 -16.98 2.27 -23.89
N LYS A 279 -18.14 2.69 -23.39
CA LYS A 279 -19.45 2.54 -24.04
C LYS A 279 -20.09 3.90 -24.14
N LEU A 280 -20.46 4.29 -25.36
CA LEU A 280 -21.26 5.48 -25.63
C LEU A 280 -22.71 5.04 -25.81
N SER A 281 -23.68 5.80 -25.32
CA SER A 281 -25.10 5.54 -25.57
C SER A 281 -25.74 6.75 -26.23
N THR A 282 -26.51 6.54 -27.30
CA THR A 282 -27.30 7.62 -27.93
C THR A 282 -28.45 8.04 -27.01
N LYS A 283 -29.10 9.18 -27.29
CA LYS A 283 -30.33 9.58 -26.57
C LYS A 283 -31.45 8.54 -26.67
N GLN A 284 -31.45 7.73 -27.71
CA GLN A 284 -32.42 6.66 -27.95
C GLN A 284 -32.07 5.37 -27.18
N GLY A 285 -30.95 5.34 -26.46
CA GLY A 285 -30.52 4.20 -25.63
C GLY A 285 -29.66 3.17 -26.36
N GLU A 286 -29.29 3.40 -27.63
CA GLU A 286 -28.45 2.49 -28.39
C GLU A 286 -26.99 2.58 -27.94
N THR A 287 -26.36 1.43 -27.67
CA THR A 287 -24.95 1.38 -27.25
C THR A 287 -24.03 1.32 -28.46
N ILE A 288 -23.15 2.30 -28.59
CA ILE A 288 -22.11 2.39 -29.62
C ILE A 288 -20.75 2.04 -29.01
N LYS A 289 -20.03 1.15 -29.69
CA LYS A 289 -18.63 0.81 -29.39
C LYS A 289 -17.70 1.67 -30.24
N LEU A 290 -16.55 2.04 -29.67
CA LEU A 290 -15.53 2.78 -30.39
C LEU A 290 -14.86 1.89 -31.45
N THR A 291 -14.54 2.48 -32.60
CA THR A 291 -13.75 1.80 -33.65
C THR A 291 -12.27 1.68 -33.24
N THR A 292 -11.53 0.79 -33.89
CA THR A 292 -10.09 0.60 -33.61
C THR A 292 -9.29 1.89 -33.81
N GLU A 293 -9.61 2.68 -34.85
CA GLU A 293 -8.97 3.97 -35.11
C GLU A 293 -9.28 5.02 -34.03
N GLU A 294 -10.53 5.07 -33.56
CA GLU A 294 -10.92 5.94 -32.46
C GLU A 294 -10.17 5.57 -31.17
N LYS A 295 -10.07 4.27 -30.87
CA LYS A 295 -9.29 3.77 -29.73
C LYS A 295 -7.81 4.16 -29.84
N GLN A 296 -7.23 4.07 -31.04
CA GLN A 296 -5.84 4.43 -31.30
C GLN A 296 -5.56 5.93 -31.01
N LYS A 297 -6.46 6.83 -31.41
CA LYS A 297 -6.33 8.27 -31.09
C LYS A 297 -6.43 8.54 -29.59
N VAL A 298 -7.28 7.79 -28.88
CA VAL A 298 -7.44 7.93 -27.43
C VAL A 298 -6.19 7.46 -26.68
N ILE A 299 -5.58 6.33 -27.08
CA ILE A 299 -4.35 5.84 -26.44
C ILE A 299 -3.17 6.79 -26.69
N GLU A 300 -3.02 7.34 -27.89
CA GLU A 300 -1.96 8.31 -28.21
C GLU A 300 -2.05 9.56 -27.33
N TYR A 301 -3.27 10.04 -27.06
CA TYR A 301 -3.47 11.13 -26.12
C TYR A 301 -3.13 10.71 -24.69
N LEU A 302 -3.69 9.59 -24.22
CA LEU A 302 -3.53 9.11 -22.85
C LEU A 302 -2.07 8.73 -22.51
N ASP A 303 -1.28 8.29 -23.48
CA ASP A 303 0.13 7.94 -23.24
C ASP A 303 0.99 9.18 -22.93
N ASN A 304 0.53 10.37 -23.31
CA ASN A 304 1.25 11.63 -23.11
C ASN A 304 0.58 12.56 -22.08
N HIS A 305 -0.55 12.15 -21.48
CA HIS A 305 -1.30 12.96 -20.51
C HIS A 305 -1.71 12.13 -19.30
N GLU A 306 -1.75 12.75 -18.11
CA GLU A 306 -2.12 12.05 -16.87
C GLU A 306 -3.61 11.68 -16.81
N LYS A 307 -4.45 12.46 -17.50
CA LYS A 307 -5.91 12.34 -17.44
C LYS A 307 -6.56 12.82 -18.74
N LEU A 308 -7.64 12.16 -19.14
CA LEU A 308 -8.54 12.61 -20.20
C LEU A 308 -9.94 12.82 -19.62
N THR A 309 -10.45 14.03 -19.74
CA THR A 309 -11.83 14.37 -19.35
C THR A 309 -12.82 13.89 -20.40
N VAL A 310 -14.10 13.78 -20.05
CA VAL A 310 -15.16 13.42 -21.01
C VAL A 310 -15.25 14.45 -22.15
N ALA A 311 -15.11 15.74 -21.84
CA ALA A 311 -15.06 16.78 -22.86
C ALA A 311 -13.88 16.59 -23.83
N GLY A 312 -12.70 16.26 -23.31
CA GLY A 312 -11.52 15.93 -24.12
C GLY A 312 -11.74 14.68 -24.98
N LEU A 313 -12.39 13.65 -24.42
CA LEU A 313 -12.71 12.42 -25.14
C LEU A 313 -13.60 12.71 -26.36
N PHE A 314 -14.69 13.47 -26.18
CA PHE A 314 -15.56 13.86 -27.30
C PHE A 314 -14.84 14.69 -28.36
N LYS A 315 -13.90 15.56 -27.95
CA LYS A 315 -13.05 16.33 -28.87
C LYS A 315 -12.15 15.41 -29.72
N ILE A 316 -11.53 14.40 -29.11
CA ILE A 316 -10.68 13.41 -29.82
C ILE A 316 -11.53 12.58 -30.80
N LEU A 317 -12.71 12.15 -30.36
CA LEU A 317 -13.63 11.34 -31.16
C LEU A 317 -14.35 12.15 -32.26
N LYS A 318 -14.26 13.48 -32.24
CA LYS A 318 -15.02 14.40 -33.12
C LYS A 318 -16.53 14.12 -33.06
N LYS A 319 -17.06 13.82 -31.88
CA LYS A 319 -18.49 13.58 -31.62
C LYS A 319 -19.05 14.68 -30.72
N ASN A 320 -20.29 15.10 -30.96
CA ASN A 320 -20.93 16.11 -30.13
C ASN A 320 -21.34 15.52 -28.77
N LYS A 321 -20.95 16.17 -27.68
CA LYS A 321 -21.28 15.74 -26.30
C LYS A 321 -22.79 15.67 -26.08
N ASP A 322 -23.56 16.52 -26.74
CA ASP A 322 -25.00 16.59 -26.52
C ASP A 322 -25.75 15.41 -27.12
N ASP A 323 -25.14 14.63 -28.03
CA ASP A 323 -25.78 13.51 -28.72
C ASP A 323 -25.55 12.15 -28.05
N TYR A 324 -24.56 12.09 -27.15
CA TYR A 324 -24.12 10.84 -26.53
C TYR A 324 -23.98 10.97 -25.01
N THR A 325 -24.35 9.91 -24.32
CA THR A 325 -24.09 9.75 -22.89
C THR A 325 -22.98 8.72 -22.67
N VAL A 326 -22.26 8.88 -21.57
CA VAL A 326 -21.21 7.95 -21.13
C VAL A 326 -21.62 7.29 -19.81
N SER A 327 -20.93 6.22 -19.42
CA SER A 327 -21.15 5.64 -18.10
C SER A 327 -20.93 6.67 -16.97
N LYS A 328 -21.77 6.62 -15.92
CA LYS A 328 -21.67 7.52 -14.74
C LYS A 328 -20.27 7.53 -14.10
N HIS A 329 -19.56 6.40 -14.17
CA HIS A 329 -18.19 6.30 -13.66
C HIS A 329 -17.23 7.16 -14.49
N LEU A 330 -17.28 7.02 -15.82
CA LEU A 330 -16.46 7.79 -16.75
C LEU A 330 -16.76 9.29 -16.67
N GLU A 331 -18.03 9.66 -16.47
CA GLU A 331 -18.45 11.05 -16.29
C GLU A 331 -17.80 11.73 -15.08
N LYS A 332 -17.77 11.04 -13.93
CA LYS A 332 -17.20 11.58 -12.69
C LYS A 332 -15.67 11.55 -12.68
N ALA A 333 -15.07 10.44 -13.14
CA ALA A 333 -13.65 10.19 -12.95
C ALA A 333 -12.78 10.60 -14.15
N GLY A 334 -13.33 10.60 -15.37
CA GLY A 334 -12.55 10.62 -16.61
C GLY A 334 -11.74 9.34 -16.81
N LEU A 335 -10.82 9.34 -17.78
CA LEU A 335 -9.85 8.27 -17.98
C LEU A 335 -8.50 8.69 -17.42
N GLN A 336 -7.83 7.75 -16.73
CA GLN A 336 -6.45 7.94 -16.30
C GLN A 336 -5.51 7.52 -17.42
N GLY A 337 -4.57 8.39 -17.76
CA GLY A 337 -3.51 8.12 -18.74
C GLY A 337 -2.21 7.63 -18.09
N ASN A 338 -1.09 7.83 -18.78
CA ASN A 338 0.20 7.30 -18.40
C ASN A 338 0.90 8.19 -17.36
N VAL A 339 0.48 8.05 -16.10
CA VAL A 339 1.04 8.84 -14.99
C VAL A 339 2.55 8.62 -14.78
N THR A 340 3.09 7.48 -15.23
CA THR A 340 4.53 7.20 -15.10
C THR A 340 5.32 7.98 -16.14
N LYS A 341 4.88 7.93 -17.40
CA LYS A 341 5.53 8.67 -18.49
C LYS A 341 5.44 10.16 -18.26
N CYS A 342 4.27 10.69 -17.86
CA CYS A 342 4.12 12.12 -17.55
C CYS A 342 5.03 12.59 -16.41
N ALA A 343 5.13 11.82 -15.32
CA ALA A 343 6.00 12.18 -14.19
C ALA A 343 7.48 12.26 -14.59
N ILE A 344 7.94 11.32 -15.43
CA ILE A 344 9.32 11.32 -15.95
C ILE A 344 9.50 12.44 -16.98
N ALA A 345 8.61 12.55 -17.96
CA ALA A 345 8.67 13.54 -19.04
C ALA A 345 8.73 14.97 -18.51
N LYS A 346 7.96 15.29 -17.45
CA LYS A 346 7.99 16.59 -16.79
C LYS A 346 9.39 16.97 -16.27
N ILE A 347 10.19 16.00 -15.84
CA ILE A 347 11.54 16.23 -15.33
C ILE A 347 12.56 16.32 -16.48
N LEU A 348 12.39 15.48 -17.51
CA LEU A 348 13.24 15.50 -18.70
C LEU A 348 13.09 16.82 -19.50
N GLY A 349 11.93 17.47 -19.40
CA GLY A 349 11.63 18.71 -20.12
C GLY A 349 11.71 18.53 -21.64
N ASP A 350 11.92 19.61 -22.37
CA ASP A 350 11.92 19.58 -23.85
C ASP A 350 13.27 19.19 -24.45
N ASN A 351 14.19 18.59 -23.67
CA ASN A 351 15.50 18.18 -24.18
C ASN A 351 15.35 17.06 -25.23
N PRO A 352 15.68 17.31 -26.52
CA PRO A 352 15.45 16.34 -27.59
C PRO A 352 16.21 15.02 -27.41
N GLU A 353 17.39 15.05 -26.79
CA GLU A 353 18.16 13.83 -26.52
C GLU A 353 17.46 12.97 -25.46
N TYR A 354 16.95 13.61 -24.39
CA TYR A 354 16.25 12.89 -23.32
C TYR A 354 14.87 12.39 -23.72
N GLN A 355 14.21 13.02 -24.70
CA GLN A 355 12.92 12.52 -25.21
C GLN A 355 13.01 11.10 -25.79
N LYS A 356 14.19 10.71 -26.32
CA LYS A 356 14.45 9.32 -26.76
C LYS A 356 14.35 8.31 -25.62
N LEU A 357 14.56 8.73 -24.37
CA LEU A 357 14.44 7.87 -23.20
C LEU A 357 12.99 7.51 -22.87
N LEU A 358 11.99 8.16 -23.48
CA LEU A 358 10.58 7.85 -23.32
C LEU A 358 10.04 6.88 -24.38
N GLN A 359 10.92 6.39 -25.26
CA GLN A 359 10.57 5.42 -26.29
C GLN A 359 10.31 4.03 -25.68
N LEU A 360 9.23 3.39 -26.15
CA LEU A 360 8.83 2.04 -25.79
C LEU A 360 8.24 1.36 -27.02
N ASN A 361 9.07 0.70 -27.81
CA ASN A 361 8.61 -0.05 -28.98
C ASN A 361 8.07 -1.41 -28.55
N LEU A 362 6.88 -1.77 -29.04
CA LEU A 362 6.24 -3.04 -28.77
C LEU A 362 6.40 -3.96 -29.97
N ASN A 363 7.30 -4.95 -29.88
CA ASN A 363 7.40 -6.00 -30.88
C ASN A 363 6.42 -7.14 -30.54
N VAL A 364 5.45 -7.41 -31.41
CA VAL A 364 4.49 -8.51 -31.25
C VAL A 364 5.04 -9.75 -31.96
N ILE A 365 5.20 -10.84 -31.23
CA ILE A 365 5.57 -12.14 -31.78
C ILE A 365 4.32 -13.01 -31.88
N GLU A 366 4.11 -13.63 -33.03
CA GLU A 366 3.08 -14.64 -33.25
C GLU A 366 3.72 -16.04 -33.20
N THR A 367 3.15 -16.97 -32.42
CA THR A 367 3.72 -18.32 -32.26
C THR A 367 3.17 -19.34 -33.25
N GLY A 368 2.22 -18.94 -34.11
CA GLY A 368 1.58 -19.81 -35.12
C GLY A 368 0.56 -20.80 -34.56
N GLU A 369 0.46 -20.94 -33.23
CA GLU A 369 -0.55 -21.76 -32.56
C GLU A 369 -1.90 -21.04 -32.51
N LEU A 370 -3.01 -21.78 -32.61
CA LEU A 370 -4.35 -21.22 -32.41
C LEU A 370 -4.67 -21.11 -30.91
N CYS A 371 -5.31 -20.00 -30.54
CA CYS A 371 -5.86 -19.78 -29.23
C CYS A 371 -7.35 -19.45 -29.32
N TYR A 372 -8.07 -19.72 -28.23
CA TYR A 372 -9.52 -19.76 -28.26
C TYR A 372 -10.13 -19.01 -27.08
N TRP A 373 -11.30 -18.44 -27.33
CA TRP A 373 -12.17 -17.89 -26.30
C TRP A 373 -13.39 -18.79 -26.15
N TYR A 374 -13.66 -19.24 -24.93
CA TYR A 374 -14.73 -20.19 -24.65
C TYR A 374 -15.84 -19.57 -23.78
N ASP A 375 -17.08 -20.04 -23.99
CA ASP A 375 -18.14 -19.88 -22.99
C ASP A 375 -17.87 -20.82 -21.81
N LYS A 376 -17.87 -20.28 -20.59
CA LYS A 376 -17.50 -21.04 -19.39
C LYS A 376 -18.59 -22.00 -18.90
N LYS A 377 -19.85 -21.76 -19.27
CA LYS A 377 -20.99 -22.59 -18.89
C LYS A 377 -21.19 -23.74 -19.87
N THR A 378 -21.14 -23.44 -21.18
CA THR A 378 -21.40 -24.42 -22.23
C THR A 378 -20.14 -25.12 -22.72
N GLY A 379 -18.98 -24.47 -22.64
CA GLY A 379 -17.71 -24.97 -23.19
C GLY A 379 -17.52 -24.66 -24.67
N GLU A 380 -18.45 -23.93 -25.30
CA GLU A 380 -18.41 -23.62 -26.73
C GLU A 380 -17.31 -22.60 -27.07
N VAL A 381 -16.66 -22.77 -28.22
CA VAL A 381 -15.69 -21.81 -28.76
C VAL A 381 -16.45 -20.61 -29.34
N LEU A 382 -16.25 -19.44 -28.74
CA LEU A 382 -16.85 -18.17 -29.14
C LEU A 382 -15.95 -17.37 -30.11
N GLY A 383 -14.67 -17.71 -30.19
CA GLY A 383 -13.73 -17.10 -31.13
C GLY A 383 -12.37 -17.78 -31.14
N GLU A 384 -11.65 -17.60 -32.24
CA GLU A 384 -10.31 -18.12 -32.46
C GLU A 384 -9.38 -17.01 -32.97
N LYS A 385 -8.12 -17.06 -32.54
CA LYS A 385 -7.04 -16.15 -32.98
C LYS A 385 -5.72 -16.89 -33.01
N THR A 386 -4.73 -16.32 -33.69
CA THR A 386 -3.33 -16.74 -33.53
C THR A 386 -2.82 -16.32 -32.15
N SER A 387 -2.01 -17.17 -31.53
CA SER A 387 -1.30 -16.88 -30.29
C SER A 387 -0.27 -15.77 -30.50
N LYS A 388 -0.36 -14.71 -29.68
CA LYS A 388 0.49 -13.51 -29.75
C LYS A 388 1.03 -13.14 -28.38
N GLN A 389 2.21 -12.56 -28.36
CA GLN A 389 2.76 -11.93 -27.16
C GLN A 389 3.75 -10.82 -27.50
N ILE A 390 3.92 -9.86 -26.60
CA ILE A 390 5.01 -8.88 -26.69
C ILE A 390 6.34 -9.57 -26.37
N ASP A 391 7.35 -9.31 -27.19
CA ASP A 391 8.73 -9.77 -27.01
C ASP A 391 9.30 -9.35 -25.63
N ALA A 392 10.16 -10.17 -25.04
CA ALA A 392 10.87 -9.86 -23.81
C ALA A 392 11.85 -8.71 -23.98
N GLN A 393 12.30 -8.46 -25.21
CA GLN A 393 13.19 -7.34 -25.53
C GLN A 393 12.59 -5.98 -25.17
N VAL A 394 11.26 -5.88 -24.99
CA VAL A 394 10.60 -4.66 -24.49
C VAL A 394 11.16 -4.16 -23.14
N GLU A 395 11.72 -5.05 -22.32
CA GLU A 395 12.35 -4.68 -21.04
C GLU A 395 13.69 -3.94 -21.24
N HIS A 396 14.28 -4.05 -22.43
CA HIS A 396 15.48 -3.32 -22.86
C HIS A 396 15.13 -2.03 -23.61
N GLU A 397 13.85 -1.67 -23.77
CA GLU A 397 13.49 -0.38 -24.33
C GLU A 397 13.89 0.76 -23.37
N PRO A 398 14.28 1.94 -23.90
CA PRO A 398 14.80 3.04 -23.08
C PRO A 398 13.87 3.42 -21.92
N PHE A 399 12.57 3.53 -22.19
CA PHE A 399 11.61 3.92 -21.17
C PHE A 399 11.46 2.88 -20.06
N TYR A 400 11.53 1.59 -20.41
CA TYR A 400 11.47 0.52 -19.42
C TYR A 400 12.70 0.50 -18.52
N GLN A 401 13.90 0.65 -19.11
CA GLN A 401 15.15 0.72 -18.35
C GLN A 401 15.20 1.95 -17.44
N LEU A 402 14.81 3.12 -17.95
CA LEU A 402 14.76 4.37 -17.17
C LEU A 402 13.80 4.21 -15.98
N TRP A 403 12.58 3.75 -16.25
CA TRP A 403 11.61 3.47 -15.20
C TRP A 403 12.13 2.46 -14.18
N HIS A 404 12.71 1.35 -14.64
CA HIS A 404 13.18 0.28 -13.76
C HIS A 404 14.34 0.75 -12.87
N THR A 405 15.23 1.61 -13.38
CA THR A 405 16.31 2.21 -12.60
C THR A 405 15.75 3.06 -11.45
N ILE A 406 14.79 3.95 -11.75
CA ILE A 406 14.13 4.81 -10.76
C ILE A 406 13.35 4.00 -9.74
N TYR A 407 12.60 2.98 -10.19
CA TYR A 407 11.75 2.17 -9.32
C TYR A 407 12.53 1.18 -8.44
N SER A 408 13.64 0.62 -8.92
CA SER A 408 14.29 -0.53 -8.28
C SER A 408 15.33 -0.16 -7.22
N ILE A 409 15.89 1.06 -7.28
CA ILE A 409 16.93 1.59 -6.39
C ILE A 409 16.28 2.55 -5.39
N ASN A 410 16.16 2.11 -4.13
CA ASN A 410 15.50 2.91 -3.08
C ASN A 410 16.35 4.08 -2.55
N ASP A 411 17.67 4.02 -2.72
CA ASP A 411 18.59 5.04 -2.24
C ASP A 411 18.76 6.11 -3.32
N THR A 412 18.37 7.34 -3.00
CA THR A 412 18.30 8.45 -3.98
C THR A 412 19.67 8.77 -4.57
N GLU A 413 20.73 8.75 -3.76
CA GLU A 413 22.10 9.04 -4.23
C GLU A 413 22.60 7.90 -5.13
N ALA A 414 22.44 6.64 -4.72
CA ALA A 414 22.79 5.50 -5.55
C ALA A 414 21.97 5.46 -6.86
N CYS A 415 20.70 5.86 -6.82
CA CYS A 415 19.84 5.94 -8.00
C CYS A 415 20.30 7.04 -8.95
N SER A 416 20.60 8.24 -8.44
CA SER A 416 21.15 9.34 -9.25
C SER A 416 22.47 8.93 -9.91
N ASN A 417 23.37 8.31 -9.14
CA ASN A 417 24.64 7.80 -9.67
C ASN A 417 24.45 6.72 -10.75
N ALA A 418 23.40 5.89 -10.64
CA ALA A 418 23.07 4.90 -11.67
C ALA A 418 22.53 5.55 -12.95
N LEU A 419 21.67 6.56 -12.82
CA LEU A 419 21.13 7.34 -13.96
C LEU A 419 22.23 8.11 -14.70
N GLN A 420 23.21 8.66 -13.98
CA GLN A 420 24.37 9.35 -14.57
C GLN A 420 25.25 8.44 -15.43
N LYS A 421 25.31 7.13 -15.14
CA LYS A 421 26.01 6.14 -15.99
C LYS A 421 25.31 5.92 -17.34
N GLY A 422 24.07 6.38 -17.46
CA GLY A 422 23.28 6.41 -18.68
C GLY A 422 22.41 5.19 -18.93
N ILE A 423 21.38 5.41 -19.76
CA ILE A 423 20.43 4.39 -20.21
C ILE A 423 20.82 3.95 -21.62
N ILE A 424 20.69 2.64 -21.89
CA ILE A 424 21.03 2.11 -23.21
C ILE A 424 19.92 2.49 -24.19
N ILE A 425 20.31 3.12 -25.30
CA ILE A 425 19.44 3.45 -26.43
C ILE A 425 20.03 2.88 -27.72
N GLU A 426 19.17 2.58 -28.69
CA GLU A 426 19.60 2.24 -30.05
C GLU A 426 19.65 3.51 -30.90
N ARG A 427 20.79 3.71 -31.57
CA ARG A 427 21.00 4.82 -32.50
C ARG A 427 21.42 4.23 -33.85
N LYS A 428 20.83 4.73 -34.94
CA LYS A 428 21.29 4.41 -36.28
C LYS A 428 22.51 5.27 -36.61
N ASP A 429 23.57 4.63 -37.11
CA ASP A 429 24.74 5.33 -37.65
C ASP A 429 24.43 5.94 -39.03
N GLU A 430 25.37 6.70 -39.58
CA GLU A 430 25.29 7.29 -40.93
C GLU A 430 25.07 6.24 -42.03
N ASP A 431 25.56 5.01 -41.81
CA ASP A 431 25.37 3.86 -42.70
C ASP A 431 24.05 3.09 -42.48
N GLY A 432 23.18 3.56 -41.57
CA GLY A 432 21.89 2.93 -41.26
C GLY A 432 21.95 1.72 -40.30
N ASN A 433 23.14 1.32 -39.85
CA ASN A 433 23.33 0.24 -38.88
C ASN A 433 22.94 0.68 -37.46
N SER A 434 22.28 -0.20 -36.69
CA SER A 434 21.84 0.10 -35.32
C SER A 434 22.95 -0.22 -34.31
N ARG A 435 23.41 0.79 -33.58
CA ARG A 435 24.37 0.64 -32.46
C ARG A 435 23.73 0.98 -31.13
N LYS A 436 24.08 0.22 -30.10
CA LYS A 436 23.67 0.46 -28.71
C LYS A 436 24.64 1.43 -28.05
N ILE A 437 24.15 2.58 -27.61
CA ILE A 437 24.94 3.60 -26.90
C ILE A 437 24.31 3.85 -25.53
N ARG A 438 25.11 4.30 -24.55
CA ARG A 438 24.58 4.80 -23.28
C ARG A 438 24.41 6.30 -23.36
N LEU A 439 23.19 6.77 -23.11
CA LEU A 439 22.88 8.19 -22.98
C LEU A 439 22.98 8.59 -21.49
N PRO A 440 24.07 9.25 -21.04
CA PRO A 440 24.20 9.73 -19.67
C PRO A 440 23.18 10.84 -19.38
N ILE A 441 22.73 10.89 -18.13
CA ILE A 441 21.83 11.95 -17.63
C ILE A 441 22.65 12.86 -16.71
N ASP A 442 22.57 14.17 -16.93
CA ASP A 442 23.22 15.15 -16.08
C ASP A 442 22.79 15.02 -14.61
N LYS A 443 23.68 15.38 -13.68
CA LYS A 443 23.46 15.22 -12.24
C LYS A 443 22.17 15.89 -11.76
N ALA A 444 21.86 17.10 -12.24
CA ALA A 444 20.70 17.84 -11.77
C ALA A 444 19.38 17.16 -12.19
N THR A 445 19.30 16.65 -13.41
CA THR A 445 18.15 15.87 -13.90
C THR A 445 18.09 14.50 -13.22
N ALA A 446 19.23 13.82 -13.04
CA ALA A 446 19.32 12.53 -12.37
C ALA A 446 18.86 12.59 -10.91
N ASP A 447 19.24 13.64 -10.16
CA ASP A 447 18.79 13.86 -8.78
C ASP A 447 17.27 14.06 -8.72
N LYS A 448 16.69 14.81 -9.66
CA LYS A 448 15.23 15.02 -9.75
C LYS A 448 14.49 13.73 -10.11
N LEU A 449 15.01 12.93 -11.04
CA LEU A 449 14.43 11.63 -11.42
C LEU A 449 14.50 10.63 -10.26
N ALA A 450 15.63 10.57 -9.56
CA ALA A 450 15.84 9.72 -8.39
C ALA A 450 14.92 10.09 -7.21
N ALA A 451 14.40 11.31 -7.18
CA ALA A 451 13.43 11.77 -6.19
C ALA A 451 11.98 11.33 -6.49
N ILE A 452 11.68 10.78 -7.68
CA ILE A 452 10.34 10.26 -8.00
C ILE A 452 10.04 9.02 -7.14
N ASP A 453 8.91 9.02 -6.43
CA ASP A 453 8.47 7.87 -5.63
C ASP A 453 7.26 7.18 -6.24
N PHE A 454 7.52 6.04 -6.89
CA PHE A 454 6.47 5.20 -7.43
C PHE A 454 5.79 4.31 -6.36
N SER A 455 6.29 4.21 -5.13
CA SER A 455 5.81 3.23 -4.13
C SER A 455 4.32 3.34 -3.82
N ARG A 456 3.73 4.53 -3.98
CA ARG A 456 2.30 4.81 -3.79
C ARG A 456 1.39 4.07 -4.76
N LEU A 457 1.86 3.80 -5.98
CA LEU A 457 1.05 3.12 -7.00
C LEU A 457 0.86 1.64 -6.64
N GLY A 458 1.82 1.06 -5.93
CA GLY A 458 1.78 -0.33 -5.47
C GLY A 458 1.79 -1.33 -6.64
N PHE A 459 1.33 -2.55 -6.37
CA PHE A 459 1.39 -3.65 -7.33
C PHE A 459 0.02 -4.00 -7.90
N GLY A 460 0.00 -4.49 -9.13
CA GLY A 460 -1.18 -5.11 -9.72
C GLY A 460 -1.39 -6.54 -9.26
N ASN A 461 -2.25 -7.26 -9.97
CA ASN A 461 -2.49 -8.70 -9.80
C ASN A 461 -1.82 -9.56 -10.90
N LYS A 462 -1.27 -8.93 -11.95
CA LYS A 462 -0.66 -9.60 -13.11
C LYS A 462 0.86 -9.37 -13.10
N SER A 463 1.64 -10.39 -13.46
CA SER A 463 3.08 -10.23 -13.71
C SER A 463 3.33 -9.56 -15.07
N VAL A 464 4.56 -9.09 -15.30
CA VAL A 464 4.98 -8.57 -16.61
C VAL A 464 4.79 -9.60 -17.71
N LYS A 465 5.07 -10.88 -17.42
CA LYS A 465 4.87 -12.00 -18.34
C LYS A 465 3.41 -12.15 -18.78
N VAL A 466 2.46 -12.09 -17.85
CA VAL A 466 1.02 -12.11 -18.19
C VAL A 466 0.65 -10.90 -19.04
N ILE A 467 1.12 -9.71 -18.64
CA ILE A 467 0.81 -8.45 -19.34
C ILE A 467 1.29 -8.54 -20.80
N ARG A 468 2.49 -9.05 -21.06
CA ARG A 468 3.03 -9.24 -22.41
C ARG A 468 2.18 -10.18 -23.27
N LYS A 469 1.57 -11.22 -22.70
CA LYS A 469 0.69 -12.13 -23.45
C LYS A 469 -0.69 -11.53 -23.74
N ILE A 470 -1.24 -10.71 -22.84
CA ILE A 470 -2.60 -10.15 -23.04
C ILE A 470 -2.62 -8.85 -23.83
N LEU A 471 -1.52 -8.08 -23.81
CA LEU A 471 -1.48 -6.74 -24.40
C LEU A 471 -1.79 -6.70 -25.90
N PRO A 472 -1.30 -7.63 -26.75
CA PRO A 472 -1.65 -7.65 -28.18
C PRO A 472 -3.16 -7.70 -28.42
N TYR A 473 -3.87 -8.59 -27.70
CA TYR A 473 -5.32 -8.73 -27.82
C TYR A 473 -6.07 -7.50 -27.32
N LEU A 474 -5.60 -6.88 -26.24
CA LEU A 474 -6.15 -5.61 -25.76
C LEU A 474 -5.98 -4.49 -26.80
N MET A 475 -4.84 -4.43 -27.49
CA MET A 475 -4.57 -3.47 -28.57
C MET A 475 -5.48 -3.69 -29.79
N GLU A 476 -5.81 -4.96 -30.08
CA GLU A 476 -6.80 -5.32 -31.12
C GLU A 476 -8.25 -4.99 -30.72
N GLY A 477 -8.47 -4.55 -29.48
CA GLY A 477 -9.75 -4.07 -28.99
C GLY A 477 -10.55 -5.08 -28.18
N ASP A 478 -9.98 -6.25 -27.86
CA ASP A 478 -10.63 -7.27 -27.04
C ASP A 478 -10.84 -6.79 -25.60
N MET A 479 -11.93 -7.25 -24.99
CA MET A 479 -12.17 -7.04 -23.56
C MET A 479 -11.17 -7.83 -22.73
N TYR A 480 -10.89 -7.36 -21.50
CA TYR A 480 -9.97 -8.03 -20.57
C TYR A 480 -10.23 -9.54 -20.42
N SER A 481 -11.50 -9.93 -20.26
CA SER A 481 -11.88 -11.35 -20.12
C SER A 481 -11.51 -12.19 -21.33
N THR A 482 -11.70 -11.63 -22.52
CA THR A 482 -11.45 -12.27 -23.81
C THR A 482 -9.95 -12.35 -24.07
N ALA A 483 -9.21 -11.26 -23.87
CA ALA A 483 -7.76 -11.21 -23.96
C ALA A 483 -7.07 -12.21 -23.01
N MET A 484 -7.57 -12.36 -21.78
CA MET A 484 -7.09 -13.37 -20.84
C MET A 484 -7.33 -14.79 -21.37
N SER A 485 -8.48 -15.05 -22.00
CA SER A 485 -8.79 -16.36 -22.58
C SER A 485 -7.86 -16.69 -23.75
N TYR A 486 -7.68 -15.77 -24.69
CA TYR A 486 -6.74 -15.95 -25.81
C TYR A 486 -5.30 -16.14 -25.34
N ALA A 487 -4.90 -15.49 -24.24
CA ALA A 487 -3.59 -15.71 -23.62
C ALA A 487 -3.47 -17.02 -22.81
N GLY A 488 -4.52 -17.85 -22.78
CA GLY A 488 -4.54 -19.14 -22.09
C GLY A 488 -4.80 -19.07 -20.58
N TYR A 489 -5.39 -17.99 -20.08
CA TYR A 489 -5.61 -17.78 -18.65
C TYR A 489 -7.08 -17.76 -18.23
N ASN A 490 -7.38 -18.49 -17.15
CA ASN A 490 -8.68 -18.43 -16.50
C ASN A 490 -8.73 -17.33 -15.43
N HIS A 491 -9.16 -16.12 -15.82
CA HIS A 491 -9.23 -14.96 -14.91
C HIS A 491 -10.30 -15.03 -13.81
N SER A 492 -11.26 -15.97 -13.87
CA SER A 492 -12.33 -16.09 -12.87
C SER A 492 -12.17 -17.30 -11.95
N ASN A 493 -11.15 -18.15 -12.17
CA ASN A 493 -10.97 -19.43 -11.49
C ASN A 493 -12.20 -20.35 -11.54
N SER A 494 -13.13 -20.10 -12.46
CA SER A 494 -14.32 -20.92 -12.63
C SER A 494 -13.99 -22.12 -13.49
N MET A 495 -14.27 -23.30 -12.99
CA MET A 495 -14.09 -24.54 -13.74
C MET A 495 -15.18 -24.67 -14.80
N THR A 496 -14.87 -25.28 -15.94
CA THR A 496 -15.90 -25.70 -16.90
C THR A 496 -16.74 -26.82 -16.29
N LYS A 497 -17.89 -27.12 -16.91
CA LYS A 497 -18.77 -28.21 -16.46
C LYS A 497 -18.03 -29.56 -16.42
N GLU A 498 -17.21 -29.81 -17.44
CA GLU A 498 -16.41 -31.03 -17.56
C GLU A 498 -15.29 -31.10 -16.51
N GLU A 499 -14.54 -30.01 -16.34
CA GLU A 499 -13.51 -29.92 -15.30
C GLU A 499 -14.09 -30.14 -13.89
N ASN A 500 -15.29 -29.63 -13.62
CA ASN A 500 -15.95 -29.80 -12.34
C ASN A 500 -16.45 -31.24 -12.11
N LEU A 501 -16.93 -31.92 -13.16
CA LEU A 501 -17.32 -33.34 -13.11
C LEU A 501 -16.11 -34.23 -12.83
N ASN A 502 -14.98 -33.93 -13.46
CA ASN A 502 -13.73 -34.70 -13.31
C ASN A 502 -12.93 -34.32 -12.05
N ARG A 503 -13.39 -33.33 -11.28
CA ARG A 503 -12.66 -32.85 -10.11
C ARG A 503 -12.65 -33.89 -8.99
N LYS A 504 -11.46 -34.38 -8.64
CA LYS A 504 -11.28 -35.22 -7.45
C LYS A 504 -11.60 -34.44 -6.17
N LEU A 505 -12.67 -34.85 -5.49
CA LEU A 505 -13.07 -34.27 -4.21
C LEU A 505 -12.13 -34.73 -3.09
N LEU A 506 -11.87 -33.85 -2.13
CA LEU A 506 -11.08 -34.18 -0.95
C LEU A 506 -11.94 -34.93 0.08
N GLU A 507 -11.32 -35.88 0.78
CA GLU A 507 -11.97 -36.60 1.89
C GLU A 507 -12.19 -35.72 3.12
N ARG A 508 -11.25 -34.81 3.39
CA ARG A 508 -11.28 -33.88 4.52
C ARG A 508 -10.90 -32.48 4.05
N LEU A 509 -11.45 -31.47 4.73
CA LEU A 509 -11.02 -30.08 4.53
C LEU A 509 -9.60 -29.89 5.06
N LYS A 510 -8.75 -29.24 4.26
CA LYS A 510 -7.40 -28.85 4.68
C LYS A 510 -7.47 -27.62 5.60
N PRO A 511 -6.66 -27.55 6.67
CA PRO A 511 -6.50 -26.33 7.45
C PRO A 511 -6.05 -25.17 6.57
N ILE A 512 -6.52 -23.97 6.89
CA ILE A 512 -6.09 -22.75 6.22
C ILE A 512 -4.66 -22.43 6.66
N ALA A 513 -3.80 -22.14 5.68
CA ALA A 513 -2.40 -21.83 5.91
C ALA A 513 -2.24 -20.60 6.83
N LYS A 514 -1.25 -20.66 7.73
CA LYS A 514 -1.00 -19.58 8.68
C LYS A 514 -0.63 -18.27 7.97
N ASN A 515 -1.25 -17.17 8.36
CA ASN A 515 -1.10 -15.83 7.77
C ASN A 515 -1.55 -15.73 6.31
N SER A 516 -2.41 -16.64 5.83
CA SER A 516 -3.00 -16.50 4.50
C SER A 516 -4.07 -15.42 4.47
N LEU A 517 -4.64 -15.06 5.63
CA LEU A 517 -5.63 -14.00 5.77
C LEU A 517 -5.06 -12.82 6.55
N ARG A 518 -5.50 -11.61 6.17
CA ARG A 518 -5.08 -10.37 6.85
C ARG A 518 -5.64 -10.23 8.26
N GLN A 519 -6.78 -10.86 8.54
CA GLN A 519 -7.44 -10.81 9.84
C GLN A 519 -7.19 -12.13 10.60
N PRO A 520 -6.33 -12.14 11.64
CA PRO A 520 -5.99 -13.36 12.37
C PRO A 520 -7.18 -14.03 13.05
N ILE A 521 -8.17 -13.23 13.48
CA ILE A 521 -9.40 -13.72 14.11
C ILE A 521 -10.24 -14.53 13.11
N VAL A 522 -10.40 -14.03 11.88
CA VAL A 522 -11.10 -14.74 10.81
C VAL A 522 -10.36 -16.04 10.45
N GLU A 523 -9.03 -16.00 10.36
CA GLU A 523 -8.22 -17.21 10.12
C GLU A 523 -8.41 -18.27 11.21
N LYS A 524 -8.50 -17.86 12.47
CA LYS A 524 -8.77 -18.75 13.60
C LYS A 524 -10.17 -19.36 13.52
N ILE A 525 -11.19 -18.55 13.23
CA ILE A 525 -12.59 -19.00 13.10
C ILE A 525 -12.71 -20.04 12.00
N LEU A 526 -12.16 -19.76 10.82
CA LEU A 526 -12.22 -20.69 9.69
C LEU A 526 -11.45 -21.99 9.96
N ASN A 527 -10.31 -21.94 10.66
CA ASN A 527 -9.62 -23.15 11.08
C ASN A 527 -10.41 -23.97 12.12
N GLN A 528 -11.14 -23.33 13.04
CA GLN A 528 -12.06 -24.03 13.93
C GLN A 528 -13.22 -24.65 13.15
N MET A 529 -13.76 -23.96 12.15
CA MET A 529 -14.81 -24.48 11.25
C MET A 529 -14.33 -25.72 10.51
N VAL A 530 -13.11 -25.70 9.95
CA VAL A 530 -12.49 -26.87 9.30
C VAL A 530 -12.45 -28.07 10.25
N GLY A 531 -12.07 -27.85 11.52
CA GLY A 531 -12.08 -28.88 12.55
C GLY A 531 -13.49 -29.45 12.82
N VAL A 532 -14.49 -28.58 12.96
CA VAL A 532 -15.89 -28.97 13.17
C VAL A 532 -16.41 -29.80 12.00
N VAL A 533 -16.23 -29.32 10.76
CA VAL A 533 -16.69 -30.03 9.56
C VAL A 533 -16.01 -31.39 9.44
N ASN A 534 -14.70 -31.48 9.65
CA ASN A 534 -13.98 -32.75 9.58
C ASN A 534 -14.45 -33.74 10.66
N ALA A 535 -14.74 -33.28 11.88
CA ALA A 535 -15.27 -34.12 12.95
C ALA A 535 -16.70 -34.60 12.65
N ILE A 536 -17.53 -33.76 12.02
CA ILE A 536 -18.88 -34.14 11.56
C ILE A 536 -18.78 -35.19 10.45
N ILE A 537 -17.88 -35.02 9.48
CA ILE A 537 -17.64 -36.00 8.42
C ILE A 537 -17.21 -37.35 9.00
N GLU A 538 -16.32 -37.34 9.99
CA GLU A 538 -15.84 -38.55 10.65
C GLU A 538 -16.94 -39.29 11.42
N LYS A 539 -17.80 -38.55 12.12
CA LYS A 539 -18.85 -39.14 12.96
C LYS A 539 -20.13 -39.51 12.20
N TYR A 540 -20.54 -38.69 11.24
CA TYR A 540 -21.84 -38.80 10.57
C TYR A 540 -21.75 -39.02 9.06
N GLY A 541 -20.54 -39.13 8.50
CA GLY A 541 -20.31 -39.25 7.06
C GLY A 541 -20.38 -37.90 6.32
N LYS A 542 -20.06 -37.93 5.02
CA LYS A 542 -20.06 -36.72 4.18
C LYS A 542 -21.47 -36.14 4.00
N PRO A 543 -21.68 -34.83 4.19
CA PRO A 543 -22.93 -34.17 3.83
C PRO A 543 -23.05 -33.98 2.31
N ASP A 544 -24.28 -33.96 1.80
CA ASP A 544 -24.58 -33.70 0.38
C ASP A 544 -24.58 -32.19 0.08
N GLU A 545 -24.93 -31.36 1.07
CA GLU A 545 -24.96 -29.91 0.97
C GLU A 545 -24.44 -29.27 2.27
N ILE A 546 -23.73 -28.14 2.12
CA ILE A 546 -23.32 -27.30 3.25
C ILE A 546 -23.89 -25.91 3.07
N ARG A 547 -24.68 -25.45 4.05
CA ARG A 547 -25.24 -24.09 4.12
C ARG A 547 -24.45 -23.29 5.15
N ILE A 548 -23.91 -22.14 4.75
CA ILE A 548 -23.05 -21.32 5.60
C ILE A 548 -23.65 -19.93 5.78
N GLU A 549 -23.86 -19.54 7.03
CA GLU A 549 -24.11 -18.17 7.45
C GLU A 549 -22.84 -17.59 8.07
N LEU A 550 -22.50 -16.34 7.71
CA LEU A 550 -21.33 -15.63 8.22
C LEU A 550 -21.80 -14.34 8.88
N ALA A 551 -21.38 -14.12 10.13
CA ALA A 551 -21.63 -12.86 10.81
C ALA A 551 -21.04 -11.69 10.00
N ARG A 552 -21.82 -10.61 9.89
CA ARG A 552 -21.46 -9.43 9.06
C ARG A 552 -20.10 -8.84 9.44
N GLU A 553 -19.79 -8.83 10.73
CA GLU A 553 -18.54 -8.33 11.32
C GLU A 553 -17.28 -9.05 10.81
N LEU A 554 -17.39 -10.31 10.37
CA LEU A 554 -16.27 -11.08 9.81
C LEU A 554 -15.86 -10.57 8.42
N LYS A 555 -16.80 -9.96 7.69
CA LYS A 555 -16.57 -9.37 6.37
C LYS A 555 -16.16 -7.90 6.45
N GLN A 556 -16.42 -7.25 7.59
CA GLN A 556 -16.18 -5.83 7.80
C GLN A 556 -14.72 -5.53 8.16
N SER A 557 -14.26 -4.37 7.72
CA SER A 557 -13.04 -3.72 8.20
C SER A 557 -13.21 -3.22 9.65
N LYS A 558 -12.11 -2.80 10.28
CA LYS A 558 -12.15 -2.26 11.65
C LYS A 558 -13.05 -1.02 11.71
N GLU A 559 -12.92 -0.15 10.73
CA GLU A 559 -13.66 1.11 10.61
C GLU A 559 -15.14 0.84 10.38
N GLU A 560 -15.49 -0.09 9.48
CA GLU A 560 -16.88 -0.50 9.24
C GLU A 560 -17.53 -1.12 10.47
N ARG A 561 -16.79 -1.94 11.23
CA ARG A 561 -17.28 -2.50 12.50
C ARG A 561 -17.54 -1.41 13.53
N ASN A 562 -16.62 -0.45 13.67
CA ASN A 562 -16.79 0.69 14.58
C ASN A 562 -18.02 1.53 14.20
N GLN A 563 -18.16 1.86 12.92
CA GLN A 563 -19.33 2.59 12.40
C GLN A 563 -20.64 1.81 12.62
N ALA A 564 -20.63 0.50 12.35
CA ALA A 564 -21.78 -0.36 12.58
C ALA A 564 -22.17 -0.38 14.07
N TYR A 565 -21.19 -0.51 14.97
CA TYR A 565 -21.41 -0.46 16.41
C TYR A 565 -21.97 0.89 16.85
N ALA A 566 -21.40 2.00 16.37
CA ALA A 566 -21.89 3.34 16.65
C ALA A 566 -23.33 3.56 16.13
N ALA A 567 -23.64 3.05 14.93
CA ALA A 567 -24.97 3.13 14.35
C ALA A 567 -26.00 2.28 15.14
N VAL A 568 -25.61 1.10 15.60
CA VAL A 568 -26.46 0.26 16.47
C VAL A 568 -26.76 0.97 17.79
N ASN A 569 -25.73 1.53 18.45
CA ASN A 569 -25.93 2.27 19.70
C ASN A 569 -26.80 3.51 19.50
N ARG A 570 -26.61 4.24 18.40
CA ARG A 570 -27.46 5.37 18.04
C ARG A 570 -28.91 4.95 17.87
N ARG A 571 -29.17 3.89 17.09
CA ARG A 571 -30.51 3.33 16.89
C ARG A 571 -31.14 2.84 18.19
N GLN A 572 -30.37 2.24 19.09
CA GLN A 572 -30.85 1.84 20.40
C GLN A 572 -31.26 3.05 21.25
N SER A 573 -30.44 4.10 21.27
CA SER A 573 -30.79 5.34 21.95
C SER A 573 -32.02 6.02 21.35
N GLU A 574 -32.13 6.07 20.02
CA GLU A 574 -33.31 6.59 19.32
C GLU A 574 -34.55 5.76 19.63
N ASN A 575 -34.47 4.42 19.55
CA ASN A 575 -35.58 3.54 19.92
C ASN A 575 -36.03 3.80 21.35
N LYS A 576 -35.10 4.00 22.29
CA LYS A 576 -35.44 4.29 23.69
C LYS A 576 -36.19 5.62 23.84
N LYS A 577 -35.78 6.66 23.11
CA LYS A 577 -36.51 7.94 23.06
C LYS A 577 -37.91 7.77 22.48
N ILE A 578 -38.02 7.08 21.34
CA ILE A 578 -39.32 6.78 20.73
C ILE A 578 -40.20 5.95 21.68
N GLU A 579 -39.62 5.01 22.43
CA GLU A 579 -40.33 4.23 23.45
C GLU A 579 -40.86 5.13 24.58
N GLU A 580 -40.11 6.14 24.99
CA GLU A 580 -40.52 7.13 26.00
C GLU A 580 -41.65 8.02 25.47
N GLU A 581 -41.51 8.59 24.27
CA GLU A 581 -42.53 9.45 23.65
C GLU A 581 -43.82 8.70 23.31
N LEU A 582 -43.72 7.46 22.83
CA LEU A 582 -44.90 6.62 22.60
C LEU A 582 -45.67 6.40 23.91
N LYS A 583 -44.97 6.21 25.03
CA LYS A 583 -45.61 6.06 26.35
C LYS A 583 -46.29 7.36 26.80
N GLU A 584 -45.68 8.51 26.58
CA GLU A 584 -46.29 9.82 26.87
C GLU A 584 -47.62 10.01 26.11
N HIS A 585 -47.72 9.49 24.89
CA HIS A 585 -48.94 9.47 24.09
C HIS A 585 -49.90 8.31 24.40
N GLY A 586 -49.65 7.52 25.45
CA GLY A 586 -50.48 6.38 25.83
C GLY A 586 -50.41 5.18 24.86
N LEU A 587 -49.41 5.14 23.99
CA LEU A 587 -49.21 4.10 22.99
C LEU A 587 -48.18 3.06 23.45
N ARG A 588 -48.48 1.78 23.22
CA ARG A 588 -47.53 0.69 23.52
C ARG A 588 -46.35 0.71 22.55
N ALA A 589 -45.13 0.65 23.07
CA ALA A 589 -43.93 0.60 22.27
C ALA A 589 -43.66 -0.80 21.67
N THR A 590 -44.40 -1.13 20.61
CA THR A 590 -44.16 -2.33 19.79
C THR A 590 -43.26 -1.99 18.60
N ARG A 591 -42.58 -2.99 18.02
CA ARG A 591 -41.78 -2.80 16.80
C ARG A 591 -42.57 -2.09 15.69
N LYS A 592 -43.84 -2.46 15.51
CA LYS A 592 -44.73 -1.87 14.50
C LYS A 592 -44.99 -0.39 14.79
N ASN A 593 -45.22 -0.02 16.05
CA ASN A 593 -45.47 1.37 16.45
C ASN A 593 -44.21 2.24 16.35
N ILE A 594 -43.03 1.70 16.70
CA ILE A 594 -41.75 2.41 16.52
C ILE A 594 -41.49 2.70 15.03
N ILE A 595 -41.77 1.73 14.13
CA ILE A 595 -41.64 1.94 12.68
C ILE A 595 -42.63 3.00 12.19
N LYS A 596 -43.90 2.93 12.62
CA LYS A 596 -44.91 3.94 12.26
C LYS A 596 -44.54 5.33 12.75
N TYR A 597 -44.03 5.45 13.97
CA TYR A 597 -43.57 6.71 14.54
C TYR A 597 -42.43 7.30 13.69
N ARG A 598 -41.41 6.51 13.33
CA ARG A 598 -40.33 6.97 12.43
C ARG A 598 -40.85 7.47 11.09
N LEU A 599 -41.71 6.69 10.45
CA LEU A 599 -42.30 7.06 9.16
C LEU A 599 -43.13 8.35 9.27
N TYR A 600 -43.89 8.53 10.36
CA TYR A 600 -44.64 9.76 10.59
C TYR A 600 -43.73 10.99 10.64
N HIS A 601 -42.58 10.91 11.32
CA HIS A 601 -41.61 12.00 11.40
C HIS A 601 -40.87 12.22 10.09
N GLU A 602 -40.40 11.17 9.40
CA GLU A 602 -39.75 11.29 8.08
C GLU A 602 -40.66 11.99 7.06
N ILE A 603 -41.94 11.58 6.99
CA ILE A 603 -42.93 12.19 6.08
C ILE A 603 -43.23 13.66 6.47
N ARG A 604 -43.16 13.99 7.76
CA ARG A 604 -43.43 15.35 8.25
C ARG A 604 -42.23 16.28 8.02
N GLU A 605 -41.00 15.79 8.14
CA GLU A 605 -39.77 16.55 7.88
C GLU A 605 -39.59 16.87 6.39
N ASP A 606 -39.92 15.94 5.47
CA ASP A 606 -39.89 16.22 4.02
C ASP A 606 -40.85 17.36 3.64
N LYS A 607 -42.02 17.46 4.29
CA LYS A 607 -42.98 18.55 4.07
C LYS A 607 -42.52 19.92 4.58
N THR A 608 -41.52 19.97 5.45
CA THR A 608 -40.92 21.24 5.92
C THR A 608 -39.76 21.71 5.05
N ASN A 609 -39.16 20.83 4.24
CA ASN A 609 -38.08 21.18 3.31
C ASN A 609 -38.57 21.56 1.90
N ASP A 610 -39.84 21.34 1.57
CA ASP A 610 -40.48 21.81 0.32
C ASP A 610 -40.96 23.28 0.39
N LYS A 611 -40.34 24.12 1.24
CA LYS A 611 -40.48 25.58 1.20
C LYS A 611 -39.14 26.23 0.88
N ILE A 612 -38.67 26.10 -0.37
CA ILE A 612 -37.86 27.09 -1.09
C ILE A 612 -38.37 27.17 -2.52
#